data_AF-C8PU47-F1
#
_entry.id   AF-C8PU47-F1
#
_cell.length_a   1.000
_cell.length_b   1.000
_cell.length_c   1.000
_cell.angle_alpha   90.00
_cell.angle_beta   90.00
_cell.angle_gamma   90.00
#
_symmetry.space_group_name_H-M   'P 1'
#
loop_
_entity.id
_entity.type
_entity.pdbx_description
1 polymer ?
#
loop_
_entity_poly.entity_id
_entity_poly.type
_entity_poly.pdbx_seq_one_letter_code
_entity_poly.pdbx_strand_id
1 'polypeptide(L)'
;MSEKLSIFKLDPSKSPGFKVIGAKNLPKKTLNFVQASSMLFKVGSETSFSVELIRNKDNIPLVAGSDLEAYKKSNIEIVLLKWDGTGNELDCFKTGEHLTEKSLLKFSDLTDTSLITIENGNLRVKCTFNPAWDEGYYALQVKGTDSSTEESNRFAAYDDSNSVNDGIYIINFLA
;
A
#
# COMPACT_ATOMS: atom_id res chain seq x y z
N MET A 1 -38.23 5.72 10.53
CA MET A 1 -36.83 6.02 10.92
C MET A 1 -35.98 5.82 9.67
N SER A 2 -35.32 6.86 9.16
CA SER A 2 -34.32 6.66 8.11
C SER A 2 -33.08 6.09 8.76
N GLU A 3 -32.71 4.86 8.37
CA GLU A 3 -31.38 4.33 8.63
C GLU A 3 -30.36 5.30 8.03
N LYS A 4 -29.65 6.00 8.90
CA LYS A 4 -28.54 6.88 8.52
C LYS A 4 -27.38 5.96 8.16
N LEU A 5 -27.37 5.47 6.93
CA LEU A 5 -26.19 4.86 6.32
C LEU A 5 -25.13 5.97 6.26
N SER A 6 -24.28 6.04 7.28
CA SER A 6 -23.04 6.80 7.23
C SER A 6 -22.17 6.13 6.17
N ILE A 7 -22.34 6.57 4.93
CA ILE A 7 -21.37 6.33 3.88
C ILE A 7 -20.12 7.06 4.35
N PHE A 8 -19.17 6.36 4.95
CA PHE A 8 -17.82 6.87 5.15
C PHE A 8 -17.24 7.10 3.75
N LYS A 9 -17.57 8.24 3.14
CA LYS A 9 -16.81 8.76 2.02
C LYS A 9 -15.48 9.16 2.62
N LEU A 10 -14.45 8.38 2.34
CA LEU A 10 -13.08 8.72 2.68
C LEU A 10 -12.80 10.12 2.11
N ASP A 11 -12.46 11.08 2.96
CA ASP A 11 -12.14 12.45 2.53
C ASP A 11 -10.70 12.45 2.01
N PRO A 12 -10.46 12.64 0.69
CA PRO A 12 -9.10 12.70 0.15
C PRO A 12 -8.29 13.89 0.67
N SER A 13 -8.95 14.85 1.34
CA SER A 13 -8.28 15.93 2.06
C SER A 13 -7.62 15.43 3.34
N LYS A 14 -8.11 14.33 3.93
CA LYS A 14 -7.64 13.79 5.20
C LYS A 14 -6.90 12.46 5.09
N SER A 15 -7.14 11.68 4.04
CA SER A 15 -6.57 10.34 3.93
C SER A 15 -5.43 10.31 2.92
N PRO A 16 -4.19 9.99 3.35
CA PRO A 16 -3.05 9.96 2.45
C PRO A 16 -3.22 8.83 1.44
N GLY A 17 -2.62 9.00 0.28
CA GLY A 17 -2.72 8.04 -0.82
C GLY A 17 -1.51 7.14 -0.92
N PHE A 18 -1.67 6.01 -1.59
CA PHE A 18 -0.53 5.29 -2.16
C PHE A 18 -0.83 4.75 -3.54
N LYS A 19 0.25 4.59 -4.32
CA LYS A 19 0.27 3.96 -5.64
C LYS A 19 1.42 2.99 -5.74
N VAL A 20 1.28 1.98 -6.58
CA VAL A 20 2.37 1.07 -6.91
C VAL A 20 2.82 1.37 -8.33
N ILE A 21 4.07 1.81 -8.48
CA ILE A 21 4.63 2.18 -9.77
C ILE A 21 4.75 0.93 -10.65
N GLY A 22 4.18 0.99 -11.85
CA GLY A 22 4.16 -0.12 -12.80
C GLY A 22 3.10 -1.19 -12.51
N ALA A 23 2.22 -0.99 -11.52
CA ALA A 23 1.09 -1.88 -11.26
C ALA A 23 -0.25 -1.15 -11.43
N LYS A 24 -1.27 -1.91 -11.86
CA LYS A 24 -2.62 -1.38 -12.04
C LYS A 24 -3.39 -1.36 -10.72
N ASN A 25 -4.08 -0.25 -10.48
CA ASN A 25 -5.12 -0.19 -9.46
C ASN A 25 -6.37 -0.93 -9.98
N LEU A 26 -6.80 -1.97 -9.28
CA LEU A 26 -7.94 -2.80 -9.66
C LEU A 26 -9.18 -2.40 -8.86
N PRO A 27 -10.34 -2.19 -9.48
CA PRO A 27 -11.57 -1.90 -8.75
C PRO A 27 -12.02 -3.13 -7.94
N LYS A 28 -12.12 -3.02 -6.61
CA LYS A 28 -12.50 -4.16 -5.75
C LYS A 28 -13.84 -4.78 -6.12
N LYS A 29 -14.84 -3.94 -6.42
CA LYS A 29 -16.20 -4.41 -6.76
C LYS A 29 -16.23 -5.34 -7.99
N THR A 30 -15.36 -5.11 -8.96
CA THR A 30 -15.26 -5.89 -10.19
C THR A 30 -13.88 -6.54 -10.33
N LEU A 31 -13.28 -6.91 -9.19
CA LEU A 31 -11.92 -7.44 -9.13
C LEU A 31 -11.78 -8.66 -10.04
N ASN A 32 -10.70 -8.68 -10.83
CA ASN A 32 -10.35 -9.79 -11.71
C ASN A 32 -8.83 -9.93 -11.79
N PHE A 33 -8.30 -11.09 -11.38
CA PHE A 33 -6.87 -11.35 -11.37
C PHE A 33 -6.20 -11.34 -12.75
N VAL A 34 -6.94 -11.57 -13.83
CA VAL A 34 -6.41 -11.48 -15.20
C VAL A 34 -5.89 -10.06 -15.49
N GLN A 35 -6.40 -9.06 -14.78
CA GLN A 35 -5.98 -7.66 -14.92
C GLN A 35 -4.84 -7.27 -13.98
N ALA A 36 -4.48 -8.13 -13.02
CA ALA A 36 -3.39 -7.88 -12.09
C ALA A 36 -2.06 -7.78 -12.83
N SER A 37 -1.16 -6.96 -12.28
CA SER A 37 0.18 -6.81 -12.84
C SER A 37 1.04 -7.97 -12.35
N SER A 38 1.97 -8.44 -13.18
CA SER A 38 2.85 -9.55 -12.83
C SER A 38 4.29 -9.09 -12.68
N MET A 39 5.02 -9.68 -11.74
CA MET A 39 6.45 -9.46 -11.55
C MET A 39 7.17 -10.81 -11.43
N LEU A 40 8.23 -10.98 -12.21
CA LEU A 40 9.10 -12.14 -12.09
C LEU A 40 10.05 -11.94 -10.91
N PHE A 41 10.25 -12.97 -10.10
CA PHE A 41 11.28 -13.01 -9.07
C PHE A 41 12.12 -14.28 -9.17
N LYS A 42 13.36 -14.23 -8.69
CA LYS A 42 14.24 -15.41 -8.69
C LYS A 42 15.06 -15.46 -7.41
N VAL A 43 15.19 -16.64 -6.83
CA VAL A 43 16.08 -16.88 -5.69
C VAL A 43 17.52 -16.51 -6.07
N GLY A 44 18.15 -15.67 -5.26
CA GLY A 44 19.50 -15.15 -5.52
C GLY A 44 19.54 -13.88 -6.39
N SER A 45 18.40 -13.29 -6.75
CA SER A 45 18.32 -12.00 -7.43
C SER A 45 17.35 -11.06 -6.71
N GLU A 46 17.71 -9.77 -6.64
CA GLU A 46 16.84 -8.77 -6.05
C GLU A 46 15.66 -8.48 -7.00
N THR A 47 14.45 -8.61 -6.47
CA THR A 47 13.22 -8.17 -7.17
C THR A 47 12.66 -6.99 -6.41
N SER A 48 12.69 -5.80 -7.02
CA SER A 48 12.23 -4.57 -6.37
C SER A 48 11.22 -3.82 -7.22
N PHE A 49 10.36 -3.08 -6.54
CA PHE A 49 9.36 -2.20 -7.13
C PHE A 49 9.19 -0.96 -6.25
N SER A 50 8.54 0.08 -6.77
CA SER A 50 8.37 1.32 -6.04
C SER A 50 6.92 1.54 -5.61
N VAL A 51 6.74 1.98 -4.37
CA VAL A 51 5.47 2.44 -3.82
C VAL A 51 5.57 3.95 -3.64
N GLU A 52 4.68 4.69 -4.28
CA GLU A 52 4.57 6.14 -4.10
C GLU A 52 3.53 6.43 -3.03
N LEU A 53 3.96 7.08 -1.95
CA LEU A 53 3.13 7.56 -0.86
C LEU A 53 2.80 9.04 -1.12
N ILE A 54 1.52 9.33 -1.21
CA ILE A 54 0.97 10.63 -1.59
C ILE A 54 0.44 11.31 -0.33
N ARG A 55 0.89 12.54 -0.08
CA ARG A 55 0.42 13.34 1.05
C ARG A 55 -1.07 13.70 0.93
N ASN A 56 -1.68 14.02 2.05
CA ASN A 56 -3.01 14.63 2.09
C ASN A 56 -3.08 15.94 1.31
N LYS A 57 -4.28 16.30 0.86
CA LYS A 57 -4.52 17.62 0.24
C LYS A 57 -4.64 18.76 1.25
N ASP A 58 -4.56 18.48 2.55
CA ASP A 58 -4.58 19.45 3.66
C ASP A 58 -3.19 20.02 4.03
N ASN A 59 -2.15 19.70 3.26
CA ASN A 59 -0.74 20.07 3.46
C ASN A 59 -0.05 19.45 4.70
N ILE A 60 -0.71 18.55 5.44
CA ILE A 60 -0.03 17.79 6.50
C ILE A 60 0.99 16.86 5.84
N PRO A 61 2.28 16.88 6.26
CA PRO A 61 3.28 16.01 5.67
C PRO A 61 3.09 14.57 6.14
N LEU A 62 3.52 13.61 5.32
CA LEU A 62 3.51 12.19 5.67
C LEU A 62 4.41 11.88 6.87
N VAL A 63 5.52 12.60 6.96
CA VAL A 63 6.54 12.45 8.01
C VAL A 63 6.91 13.85 8.49
N ALA A 64 7.10 14.03 9.80
CA ALA A 64 7.34 15.34 10.42
C ALA A 64 8.69 15.99 10.04
N GLY A 65 9.55 15.26 9.33
CA GLY A 65 10.88 15.70 8.89
C GLY A 65 11.41 14.79 7.77
N SER A 66 12.61 15.09 7.27
CA SER A 66 13.25 14.36 6.17
C SER A 66 14.53 13.62 6.60
N ASP A 67 14.84 13.60 7.88
CA ASP A 67 15.95 12.84 8.46
C ASP A 67 15.51 11.43 8.89
N LEU A 68 16.49 10.54 9.10
CA LEU A 68 16.24 9.15 9.47
C LEU A 68 15.40 9.02 10.76
N GLU A 69 15.63 9.86 11.77
CA GLU A 69 14.89 9.80 13.03
C GLU A 69 13.43 10.20 12.84
N ALA A 70 13.15 11.16 11.96
CA ALA A 70 11.77 11.50 11.60
C ALA A 70 11.06 10.32 10.91
N TYR A 71 11.71 9.65 9.95
CA TYR A 71 11.14 8.46 9.31
C TYR A 71 10.89 7.35 10.33
N LYS A 72 11.84 7.06 11.21
CA LYS A 72 11.70 5.99 12.22
C LYS A 72 10.59 6.27 13.26
N LYS A 73 10.29 7.54 13.52
CA LYS A 73 9.17 7.95 14.37
C LYS A 73 7.82 7.83 13.69
N SER A 74 7.77 7.76 12.35
CA SER A 74 6.52 7.51 11.65
C SER A 74 6.03 6.07 11.89
N ASN A 75 4.71 5.87 11.88
CA ASN A 75 4.08 4.57 12.02
C ASN A 75 3.84 3.88 10.65
N ILE A 76 4.54 4.33 9.60
CA ILE A 76 4.34 3.87 8.23
C ILE A 76 4.95 2.48 8.05
N GLU A 77 4.16 1.56 7.52
CA GLU A 77 4.58 0.20 7.18
C GLU A 77 3.96 -0.21 5.84
N ILE A 78 4.77 -0.74 4.94
CA ILE A 78 4.33 -1.31 3.67
C ILE A 78 4.28 -2.83 3.85
N VAL A 79 3.12 -3.41 3.59
CA VAL A 79 2.89 -4.86 3.73
C VAL A 79 2.31 -5.45 2.45
N LEU A 80 2.58 -6.73 2.26
CA LEU A 80 1.91 -7.55 1.26
C LEU A 80 0.96 -8.53 1.96
N LEU A 81 -0.26 -8.62 1.44
CA LEU A 81 -1.31 -9.52 1.94
C LEU A 81 -1.45 -10.70 0.98
N LYS A 82 -1.29 -11.92 1.47
CA LYS A 82 -1.45 -13.15 0.68
C LYS A 82 -2.64 -13.95 1.20
N TRP A 83 -3.42 -14.56 0.30
CA TRP A 83 -4.47 -15.50 0.69
C TRP A 83 -3.90 -16.70 1.46
N ASP A 84 -4.59 -17.11 2.54
CA ASP A 84 -4.15 -18.18 3.45
C ASP A 84 -4.58 -19.60 3.01
N GLY A 85 -5.35 -19.72 1.93
CA GLY A 85 -5.89 -20.99 1.43
C GLY A 85 -7.33 -21.29 1.85
N THR A 86 -7.95 -20.45 2.68
CA THR A 86 -9.32 -20.63 3.17
C THR A 86 -10.33 -19.79 2.37
N GLY A 87 -11.41 -20.41 1.90
CA GLY A 87 -12.47 -19.71 1.18
C GLY A 87 -12.17 -19.51 -0.30
N ASN A 88 -12.82 -18.54 -0.94
CA ASN A 88 -12.56 -18.17 -2.33
C ASN A 88 -11.53 -17.04 -2.38
N GLU A 89 -10.37 -17.29 -2.99
CA GLU A 89 -9.25 -16.33 -3.05
C GLU A 89 -9.70 -14.93 -3.53
N LEU A 90 -10.45 -14.84 -4.63
CA LEU A 90 -10.89 -13.56 -5.19
C LEU A 90 -11.79 -12.78 -4.22
N ASP A 91 -12.71 -13.48 -3.54
CA ASP A 91 -13.60 -12.84 -2.58
C ASP A 91 -12.86 -12.43 -1.29
N CYS A 92 -11.89 -13.23 -0.84
CA CYS A 92 -10.98 -12.90 0.26
C CYS A 92 -10.22 -11.59 0.00
N PHE A 93 -9.75 -11.33 -1.23
CA PHE A 93 -9.14 -10.04 -1.57
C PHE A 93 -10.12 -8.86 -1.61
N LYS A 94 -11.41 -9.10 -1.88
CA LYS A 94 -12.44 -8.05 -1.82
C LYS A 94 -12.81 -7.69 -0.39
N THR A 95 -12.98 -8.70 0.46
CA THR A 95 -13.41 -8.52 1.86
C THR A 95 -12.24 -8.19 2.79
N GLY A 96 -11.02 -8.57 2.42
CA GLY A 96 -9.84 -8.50 3.28
C GLY A 96 -9.74 -9.65 4.30
N GLU A 97 -10.60 -10.66 4.19
CA GLU A 97 -10.61 -11.83 5.09
C GLU A 97 -9.68 -12.92 4.57
N HIS A 98 -9.19 -13.79 5.47
CA HIS A 98 -8.29 -14.90 5.12
C HIS A 98 -7.02 -14.46 4.37
N LEU A 99 -6.52 -13.28 4.71
CA LEU A 99 -5.27 -12.74 4.20
C LEU A 99 -4.21 -12.74 5.31
N THR A 100 -3.06 -13.34 5.02
CA THR A 100 -1.87 -13.30 5.87
C THR A 100 -1.02 -12.10 5.49
N GLU A 101 -0.69 -11.27 6.49
CA GLU A 101 0.20 -10.13 6.33
C GLU A 101 1.67 -10.57 6.28
N LYS A 102 2.41 -9.99 5.34
CA LYS A 102 3.87 -10.11 5.25
C LYS A 102 4.47 -8.70 5.22
N SER A 103 5.22 -8.35 6.26
CA SER A 103 5.89 -7.05 6.34
C SER A 103 6.99 -6.95 5.29
N LEU A 104 6.94 -5.90 4.47
CA LEU A 104 7.88 -5.66 3.38
C LEU A 104 8.91 -4.59 3.76
N LEU A 105 8.43 -3.50 4.35
CA LEU A 105 9.27 -2.43 4.86
C LEU A 105 8.53 -1.69 5.97
N LYS A 106 9.19 -1.52 7.11
CA LYS A 106 8.69 -0.70 8.22
C LYS A 106 9.61 0.50 8.41
N PHE A 107 9.04 1.70 8.47
CA PHE A 107 9.85 2.92 8.57
C PHE A 107 10.63 2.98 9.90
N SER A 108 10.09 2.41 10.98
CA SER A 108 10.78 2.29 12.28
C SER A 108 12.09 1.51 12.21
N ASP A 109 12.23 0.62 11.23
CA ASP A 109 13.33 -0.33 11.12
C ASP A 109 14.38 0.12 10.09
N LEU A 110 14.21 1.32 9.51
CA LEU A 110 15.16 1.91 8.59
C LEU A 110 16.53 2.15 9.27
N THR A 111 17.58 1.78 8.56
CA THR A 111 18.99 2.06 8.93
C THR A 111 19.53 3.31 8.23
N ASP A 112 18.95 3.68 7.10
CA ASP A 112 19.27 4.86 6.28
C ASP A 112 18.03 5.26 5.45
N THR A 113 18.16 6.31 4.64
CA THR A 113 17.07 6.84 3.79
C THR A 113 17.24 6.52 2.31
N SER A 114 18.18 5.65 1.91
CA SER A 114 18.48 5.34 0.51
C SER A 114 17.33 4.69 -0.26
N LEU A 115 16.42 4.02 0.47
CA LEU A 115 15.21 3.44 -0.08
C LEU A 115 14.11 4.48 -0.36
N ILE A 116 14.27 5.71 0.12
CA ILE A 116 13.26 6.77 0.03
C ILE A 116 13.79 7.89 -0.85
N THR A 117 13.01 8.23 -1.87
CA THR A 117 13.23 9.39 -2.72
C THR A 117 12.04 10.33 -2.61
N ILE A 118 12.29 11.64 -2.64
CA ILE A 118 11.23 12.65 -2.57
C ILE A 118 11.00 13.18 -3.98
N GLU A 119 9.79 12.99 -4.51
CA GLU A 119 9.38 13.54 -5.80
C GLU A 119 8.12 14.38 -5.62
N ASN A 120 8.20 15.68 -5.93
CA ASN A 120 7.08 16.62 -5.81
C ASN A 120 6.37 16.62 -4.44
N GLY A 121 7.12 16.32 -3.36
CA GLY A 121 6.58 16.25 -2.00
C GLY A 121 5.93 14.91 -1.63
N ASN A 122 5.90 13.94 -2.55
CA ASN A 122 5.53 12.55 -2.29
C ASN A 122 6.78 11.73 -1.96
N LEU A 123 6.60 10.64 -1.20
CA LEU A 123 7.67 9.70 -0.90
C LEU A 123 7.59 8.53 -1.87
N ARG A 124 8.61 8.33 -2.69
CA ARG A 124 8.76 7.11 -3.48
C ARG A 124 9.70 6.16 -2.75
N VAL A 125 9.13 5.04 -2.31
CA VAL A 125 9.78 4.03 -1.48
C VAL A 125 10.11 2.81 -2.33
N LYS A 126 11.38 2.44 -2.39
CA LYS A 126 11.82 1.18 -3.01
C LYS A 126 11.53 0.03 -2.05
N CYS A 127 10.77 -0.94 -2.51
CA CYS A 127 10.46 -2.15 -1.78
C CYS A 127 11.07 -3.37 -2.48
N THR A 128 11.61 -4.30 -1.71
CA THR A 128 12.24 -5.52 -2.21
C THR A 128 11.43 -6.73 -1.80
N PHE A 129 10.94 -7.51 -2.77
CA PHE A 129 10.23 -8.76 -2.52
C PHE A 129 11.19 -9.82 -1.96
N ASN A 130 10.74 -10.54 -0.94
CA ASN A 130 11.53 -11.61 -0.35
C ASN A 130 11.34 -12.92 -1.16
N PRO A 131 12.37 -13.42 -1.86
CA PRO A 131 12.24 -14.60 -2.71
C PRO A 131 12.04 -15.91 -1.94
N ALA A 132 12.12 -15.90 -0.60
CA ALA A 132 11.73 -17.03 0.24
C ALA A 132 10.20 -17.13 0.43
N TRP A 133 9.42 -16.16 -0.07
CA TRP A 133 7.96 -16.22 -0.10
C TRP A 133 7.47 -16.91 -1.37
N ASP A 134 6.32 -17.57 -1.27
CA ASP A 134 5.74 -18.34 -2.38
C ASP A 134 5.21 -17.45 -3.51
N GLU A 135 5.20 -17.99 -4.74
CA GLU A 135 4.55 -17.34 -5.89
C GLU A 135 3.04 -17.12 -5.68
N GLY A 136 2.45 -16.25 -6.49
CA GLY A 136 1.01 -15.99 -6.54
C GLY A 136 0.64 -14.53 -6.26
N TYR A 137 -0.63 -14.30 -5.93
CA TYR A 137 -1.19 -12.96 -5.78
C TYR A 137 -0.92 -12.38 -4.39
N TYR A 138 -0.50 -11.12 -4.39
CA TYR A 138 -0.30 -10.32 -3.20
C TYR A 138 -0.96 -8.95 -3.37
N ALA A 139 -1.80 -8.57 -2.42
CA ALA A 139 -2.33 -7.22 -2.35
C ALA A 139 -1.38 -6.33 -1.56
N LEU A 140 -1.13 -5.13 -2.07
CA LEU A 140 -0.32 -4.14 -1.36
C LEU A 140 -1.20 -3.29 -0.45
N GLN A 141 -0.76 -3.14 0.79
CA GLN A 141 -1.36 -2.23 1.75
C GLN A 141 -0.26 -1.37 2.39
N VAL A 142 -0.58 -0.09 2.60
CA VAL A 142 0.22 0.80 3.44
C VAL A 142 -0.54 1.01 4.73
N LYS A 143 0.11 0.71 5.85
CA LYS A 143 -0.37 0.94 7.21
C LYS A 143 0.24 2.22 7.76
N GLY A 144 -0.38 2.74 8.81
CA GLY A 144 0.00 3.99 9.45
C GLY A 144 -0.84 5.17 8.97
N THR A 145 -0.40 6.34 9.36
CA THR A 145 -1.06 7.62 9.14
C THR A 145 -0.03 8.67 8.73
N ASP A 146 -0.49 9.88 8.38
CA ASP A 146 0.43 11.01 8.23
C ASP A 146 0.99 11.48 9.60
N SER A 147 1.78 12.55 9.57
CA SER A 147 2.42 13.12 10.76
C SER A 147 1.48 13.61 11.87
N SER A 148 0.19 13.82 11.60
CA SER A 148 -0.81 14.19 12.61
C SER A 148 -1.19 13.02 13.52
N THR A 149 -0.94 11.79 13.06
CA THR A 149 -1.31 10.54 13.73
C THR A 149 -2.81 10.31 13.94
N GLU A 150 -3.68 11.12 13.33
CA GLU A 150 -5.13 10.94 13.43
C GLU A 150 -5.60 9.68 12.70
N GLU A 151 -6.45 8.86 13.34
CA GLU A 151 -6.98 7.63 12.74
C GLU A 151 -7.82 7.87 11.47
N SER A 152 -8.35 9.08 11.28
CA SER A 152 -9.01 9.46 10.02
C SER A 152 -8.03 9.58 8.84
N ASN A 153 -6.73 9.66 9.14
CA ASN A 153 -5.70 9.97 8.16
C ASN A 153 -4.88 8.73 7.78
N ARG A 154 -5.58 7.61 7.58
CA ARG A 154 -5.00 6.34 7.17
C ARG A 154 -4.83 6.28 5.65
N PHE A 155 -3.79 5.58 5.23
CA PHE A 155 -3.49 5.40 3.82
C PHE A 155 -4.61 4.68 3.06
N ALA A 156 -4.88 5.15 1.84
CA ALA A 156 -5.81 4.53 0.90
C ALA A 156 -5.17 4.36 -0.48
N ALA A 157 -5.59 3.32 -1.20
CA ALA A 157 -5.16 3.10 -2.56
C ALA A 157 -5.75 4.20 -3.46
N TYR A 158 -4.88 4.91 -4.18
CA TYR A 158 -5.28 5.92 -5.16
C TYR A 158 -5.14 5.34 -6.56
N ASP A 159 -5.97 5.78 -7.50
CA ASP A 159 -5.74 5.53 -8.93
C ASP A 159 -4.92 6.64 -9.60
N ASP A 160 -4.73 6.51 -10.91
CA ASP A 160 -3.99 7.46 -11.73
C ASP A 160 -4.53 8.90 -11.65
N SER A 161 -5.79 9.10 -11.24
CA SER A 161 -6.37 10.44 -11.01
C SER A 161 -6.01 11.06 -9.66
N ASN A 162 -5.17 10.42 -8.85
CA ASN A 162 -4.81 10.83 -7.48
C ASN A 162 -6.04 10.98 -6.58
N SER A 163 -6.97 10.03 -6.71
CA SER A 163 -8.21 9.99 -5.93
C SER A 163 -8.46 8.61 -5.35
N VAL A 164 -9.10 8.58 -4.19
CA VAL A 164 -9.60 7.35 -3.57
C VAL A 164 -10.72 6.77 -4.44
N ASN A 165 -10.62 5.50 -4.77
CA ASN A 165 -11.57 4.86 -5.69
C ASN A 165 -12.03 3.46 -5.24
N ASP A 166 -11.79 3.09 -3.97
CA ASP A 166 -12.02 1.74 -3.44
C ASP A 166 -11.32 0.64 -4.26
N GLY A 167 -10.19 0.99 -4.87
CA GLY A 167 -9.34 0.07 -5.59
C GLY A 167 -8.36 -0.69 -4.69
N ILE A 168 -7.69 -1.66 -5.29
CA ILE A 168 -6.65 -2.47 -4.66
C ILE A 168 -5.51 -2.68 -5.66
N TYR A 169 -4.29 -2.59 -5.18
CA TYR A 169 -3.12 -2.97 -5.97
C TYR A 169 -2.80 -4.44 -5.69
N ILE A 170 -2.89 -5.28 -6.73
CA ILE A 170 -2.53 -6.69 -6.66
C ILE A 170 -1.40 -6.96 -7.64
N ILE A 171 -0.35 -7.59 -7.14
CA ILE A 171 0.78 -8.07 -7.94
C ILE A 171 0.79 -9.59 -7.90
N ASN A 172 0.89 -10.21 -9.06
CA ASN A 172 1.16 -11.64 -9.20
C ASN A 172 2.68 -11.86 -9.29
N PHE A 173 3.28 -12.40 -8.23
CA PHE A 173 4.70 -12.74 -8.21
C PHE A 173 4.90 -14.14 -8.80
N LEU A 174 5.74 -14.24 -9.82
CA LEU A 174 5.99 -15.47 -10.58
C LEU A 174 7.48 -15.85 -10.46
N ALA A 175 7.76 -17.12 -10.15
CA ALA A 175 9.13 -17.63 -9.97
C ALA A 175 9.79 -18.11 -11.27
#